data_AF-A0AAV8Y642-F1
#
_entry.id   AF-A0AAV8Y642-F1
#
_cell.length_a   1.000
_cell.length_b   1.000
_cell.length_c   1.000
_cell.angle_alpha   90.00
_cell.angle_beta   90.00
_cell.angle_gamma   90.00
#
_symmetry.space_group_name_H-M   'P 1'
#
loop_
_entity.id
_entity.type
_entity.pdbx_description
1 polymer ?
#
loop_
_entity_poly.entity_id
_entity_poly.type
_entity_poly.pdbx_seq_one_letter_code
_entity_poly.pdbx_strand_id
1 'polypeptide(L)'
;MNDDDALAILGLILCLKRKNRKPRSVSCKKWLLRRNKYSHVNILHELKFAPKDWHNYLRMDEETYLNLLALVTPLIKKKDTIMREAITPHDRLTATLRFLATGRSYDCLKFSTIISPQALSYIVPETCDA
;
A
#
# COMPACT_ATOMS: atom_id res chain seq x y z
N MET A 1 -5.84 28.64 45.41
CA MET A 1 -5.96 27.70 44.28
C MET A 1 -4.74 27.95 43.44
N ASN A 2 -3.77 27.04 43.48
CA ASN A 2 -2.47 27.27 42.85
C ASN A 2 -2.61 27.14 41.33
N ASP A 3 -1.76 27.84 40.57
CA ASP A 3 -1.76 27.76 39.11
C ASP A 3 -1.55 26.32 38.59
N ASP A 4 -0.84 25.50 39.37
CA ASP A 4 -0.65 24.07 39.12
C ASP A 4 -1.96 23.26 39.24
N ASP A 5 -2.83 23.62 40.19
CA ASP A 5 -4.14 22.98 40.36
C ASP A 5 -5.04 23.31 39.16
N ALA A 6 -4.98 24.55 38.68
CA ALA A 6 -5.73 24.99 37.51
C ALA A 6 -5.26 24.27 36.23
N LEU A 7 -3.94 24.06 36.07
CA LEU A 7 -3.36 23.33 34.95
C LEU A 7 -3.77 21.84 34.98
N ALA A 8 -3.75 21.21 36.17
CA ALA A 8 -4.16 19.83 36.36
C ALA A 8 -5.64 19.63 36.02
N ILE A 9 -6.52 20.55 36.46
CA ILE A 9 -7.95 20.53 36.14
C ILE A 9 -8.17 20.69 34.63
N LEU A 10 -7.44 21.61 33.97
CA LEU A 10 -7.52 21.80 32.53
C LEU A 10 -7.09 20.54 31.76
N GLY A 11 -5.99 19.90 32.18
CA GLY A 11 -5.52 18.63 31.62
C GLY A 11 -6.56 17.51 31.78
N LEU A 12 -7.21 17.43 32.94
CA LEU A 12 -8.27 16.46 33.22
C LEU A 12 -9.48 16.68 32.30
N ILE A 13 -9.92 17.93 32.14
CA ILE A 13 -11.03 18.30 31.25
C ILE A 13 -10.70 17.96 29.80
N LEU A 14 -9.47 18.18 29.34
CA LEU A 14 -9.04 17.83 27.98
C LEU A 14 -9.02 16.31 27.75
N CYS A 15 -8.54 15.54 28.73
CA CYS A 15 -8.59 14.07 28.69
C CYS A 15 -10.03 13.54 28.67
N LEU A 16 -10.92 14.13 29.47
CA LEU A 16 -12.34 13.75 29.51
C LEU A 16 -13.10 14.19 28.25
N LYS A 17 -12.69 15.30 27.62
CA LYS A 17 -13.19 15.74 26.30
C LYS A 17 -12.57 15.00 25.12
N ARG A 18 -11.76 13.96 25.34
CA ARG A 18 -11.24 13.09 24.28
C ARG A 18 -12.43 12.43 23.58
N LYS A 19 -12.89 13.10 22.51
CA LYS A 19 -14.00 12.71 21.66
C LYS A 19 -13.83 11.23 21.31
N ASN A 20 -14.72 10.38 21.79
CA ASN A 20 -14.83 9.00 21.31
C ASN A 20 -14.94 9.09 19.79
N ARG A 21 -13.88 8.70 19.08
CA ARG A 21 -13.87 8.74 17.62
C ARG A 21 -15.04 7.87 17.19
N LYS A 22 -15.99 8.44 16.42
CA LYS A 22 -17.12 7.68 15.90
C LYS A 22 -16.57 6.38 15.29
N PRO A 23 -17.10 5.21 15.68
CA PRO A 23 -16.66 3.95 15.10
C PRO A 23 -16.80 4.07 13.59
N ARG A 24 -15.75 3.70 12.85
CA ARG A 24 -15.78 3.77 11.39
C ARG A 24 -16.95 2.91 10.90
N SER A 25 -17.86 3.50 10.14
CA SER A 25 -18.98 2.78 9.51
C SER A 25 -18.49 1.63 8.63
N VAL A 26 -17.32 1.79 8.00
CA VAL A 26 -16.63 0.74 7.26
C VAL A 26 -15.12 0.88 7.49
N SER A 27 -14.47 -0.20 7.96
CA SER A 27 -13.01 -0.20 8.19
C SER A 27 -12.21 -0.13 6.89
N CYS A 28 -12.65 -0.87 5.86
CA CYS A 28 -12.03 -0.90 4.53
C CYS A 28 -13.11 -1.15 3.45
N LYS A 29 -12.97 -0.51 2.29
CA LYS A 29 -13.88 -0.76 1.14
C LYS A 29 -13.80 -2.23 0.75
N LYS A 30 -14.95 -2.90 0.60
CA LYS A 30 -15.03 -4.35 0.35
C LYS A 30 -14.18 -4.82 -0.85
N TRP A 31 -14.07 -4.01 -1.90
CA TRP A 31 -13.28 -4.36 -3.09
C TRP A 31 -11.76 -4.34 -2.85
N LEU A 32 -11.25 -3.53 -1.90
CA LEU A 32 -9.84 -3.52 -1.52
C LEU A 32 -9.41 -4.79 -0.77
N LEU A 33 -10.38 -5.53 -0.21
CA LEU A 33 -10.15 -6.84 0.40
C LEU A 33 -10.02 -7.95 -0.66
N ARG A 34 -10.39 -7.67 -1.91
CA ARG A 34 -10.38 -8.64 -3.02
C ARG A 34 -9.13 -8.50 -3.90
N ARG A 35 -7.99 -8.14 -3.30
CA ARG A 35 -6.72 -7.93 -4.01
C ARG A 35 -6.28 -9.19 -4.78
N ASN A 36 -6.40 -10.36 -4.18
CA ASN A 36 -6.07 -11.64 -4.82
C ASN A 36 -6.84 -11.87 -6.15
N LYS A 37 -8.04 -11.31 -6.29
CA LYS A 37 -8.85 -11.47 -7.50
C LYS A 37 -8.61 -10.38 -8.54
N TYR A 38 -8.50 -9.12 -8.10
CA TYR A 38 -8.56 -7.96 -8.99
C TYR A 38 -7.24 -7.20 -9.13
N SER A 39 -6.19 -7.57 -8.38
CA SER A 39 -4.89 -6.92 -8.50
C SER A 39 -4.33 -7.11 -9.90
N HIS A 40 -3.77 -6.05 -10.45
CA HIS A 40 -3.10 -6.07 -11.73
C HIS A 40 -1.93 -7.06 -11.82
N VAL A 41 -1.43 -7.60 -10.71
CA VAL A 41 -0.42 -8.67 -10.75
C VAL A 41 -0.97 -9.91 -11.46
N ASN A 42 -2.29 -10.11 -11.43
CA ASN A 42 -2.93 -11.22 -12.11
C ASN A 42 -2.76 -11.11 -13.63
N ILE A 43 -2.74 -9.89 -14.18
CA ILE A 43 -2.51 -9.70 -15.62
C ILE A 43 -1.09 -10.09 -16.03
N LEU A 44 -0.12 -9.99 -15.10
CA LEU A 44 1.26 -10.34 -15.41
C LEU A 44 1.38 -11.80 -15.82
N HIS A 45 0.58 -12.71 -15.25
CA HIS A 45 0.57 -14.12 -15.67
C HIS A 45 0.23 -14.31 -17.14
N GLU A 46 -0.66 -13.47 -17.69
CA GLU A 46 -1.00 -13.47 -19.11
C GLU A 46 0.10 -12.77 -19.95
N LEU A 47 0.66 -11.67 -19.43
CA LEU A 47 1.69 -10.91 -20.14
C LEU A 47 3.00 -11.68 -20.35
N LYS A 48 3.26 -12.75 -19.57
CA LYS A 48 4.42 -13.65 -19.80
C LYS A 48 4.46 -14.21 -21.22
N PHE A 49 3.29 -14.44 -21.81
CA PHE A 49 3.16 -14.94 -23.18
C PHE A 49 3.19 -13.82 -24.24
N ALA A 50 3.24 -12.56 -23.82
CA ALA A 50 3.27 -11.38 -24.67
C ALA A 50 4.42 -10.42 -24.27
N PRO A 51 5.70 -10.74 -24.59
CA PRO A 51 6.87 -10.00 -24.11
C PRO A 51 6.85 -8.50 -24.42
N LYS A 52 6.27 -8.11 -25.57
CA LYS A 52 6.12 -6.69 -25.95
C LYS A 52 5.20 -5.95 -24.98
N ASP A 53 4.08 -6.57 -24.60
CA ASP A 53 3.11 -5.99 -23.68
C ASP A 53 3.64 -6.00 -22.25
N TRP A 54 4.34 -7.07 -21.84
CA TRP A 54 5.07 -7.10 -20.58
C TRP A 54 6.04 -5.92 -20.46
N HIS A 55 6.90 -5.75 -21.47
CA HIS A 55 7.88 -4.67 -21.49
C HIS A 55 7.20 -3.29 -21.52
N ASN A 56 6.11 -3.13 -22.26
CA ASN A 56 5.34 -1.88 -22.23
C ASN A 56 4.72 -1.61 -20.85
N TYR A 57 4.31 -2.67 -20.15
CA TYR A 57 3.65 -2.56 -18.86
C TYR A 57 4.60 -2.18 -17.71
N LEU A 58 5.78 -2.82 -17.65
CA LEU A 58 6.77 -2.66 -16.58
C LEU A 58 8.04 -1.89 -16.96
N ARG A 59 8.26 -1.59 -18.25
CA ARG A 59 9.49 -0.99 -18.80
C ARG A 59 10.76 -1.84 -18.58
N MET A 60 10.58 -3.15 -18.42
CA MET A 60 11.63 -4.15 -18.28
C MET A 60 11.11 -5.51 -18.76
N ASP A 61 12.01 -6.41 -19.14
CA ASP A 61 11.66 -7.80 -19.44
C ASP A 61 11.34 -8.62 -18.17
N GLU A 62 10.83 -9.84 -18.36
CA GLU A 62 10.42 -10.70 -17.24
C GLU A 62 11.59 -11.16 -16.38
N GLU A 63 12.71 -11.50 -17.01
CA GLU A 63 13.89 -12.00 -16.31
C GLU A 63 14.47 -10.92 -15.38
N THR A 64 14.64 -9.71 -15.90
CA THR A 64 15.06 -8.54 -15.12
C THR A 64 14.10 -8.27 -13.97
N TYR A 65 12.78 -8.36 -14.21
CA TYR A 65 11.78 -8.18 -13.17
C TYR A 65 11.89 -9.22 -12.05
N LEU A 66 12.02 -10.51 -12.40
CA LEU A 66 12.14 -11.59 -11.41
C LEU A 66 13.43 -11.48 -10.60
N ASN A 67 14.53 -11.10 -11.24
CA ASN A 67 15.80 -10.83 -10.57
C ASN A 67 15.68 -9.66 -9.60
N LEU A 68 15.10 -8.54 -10.05
CA LEU A 68 14.84 -7.39 -9.19
C LEU A 68 13.93 -7.76 -8.01
N LEU A 69 12.87 -8.53 -8.27
CA LEU A 69 11.96 -9.00 -7.23
C LEU A 69 12.69 -9.83 -6.18
N ALA A 70 13.58 -10.73 -6.58
CA ALA A 70 14.37 -11.53 -5.64
C ALA A 70 15.25 -10.65 -4.74
N LEU A 71 15.88 -9.62 -5.30
CA LEU A 71 16.74 -8.69 -4.56
C LEU A 71 15.97 -7.83 -3.55
N VAL A 72 14.83 -7.25 -3.96
CA VAL A 72 14.07 -6.34 -3.10
C VAL A 72 13.15 -7.06 -2.11
N THR A 73 12.75 -8.31 -2.40
CA THR A 73 11.86 -9.10 -1.55
C THR A 73 12.26 -9.12 -0.06
N PRO A 74 13.52 -9.42 0.33
CA PRO A 74 13.91 -9.41 1.75
C PRO A 74 13.74 -8.04 2.42
N LEU A 75 13.78 -6.95 1.66
CA LEU A 75 13.73 -5.58 2.17
C LEU A 75 12.28 -5.07 2.32
N ILE A 76 11.39 -5.43 1.39
CA ILE A 76 10.01 -4.89 1.35
C ILE A 76 8.94 -5.85 1.91
N LYS A 77 9.32 -7.09 2.25
CA LYS A 77 8.41 -8.11 2.78
C LYS A 77 7.86 -7.68 4.15
N LYS A 78 6.54 -7.75 4.29
CA LYS A 78 5.83 -7.53 5.56
C LYS A 78 5.20 -8.82 6.04
N LYS A 79 4.91 -8.86 7.34
CA LYS A 79 4.24 -10.00 7.99
C LYS A 79 2.73 -9.81 7.94
N ASP A 80 2.01 -10.91 7.73
CA ASP A 80 0.56 -10.92 7.88
C ASP A 80 0.17 -10.63 9.32
N THR A 81 -1.04 -10.10 9.48
CA THR A 81 -1.65 -9.86 10.79
C THR A 81 -2.97 -10.61 10.89
N ILE A 82 -3.46 -10.85 12.11
CA ILE A 82 -4.76 -11.50 12.35
C ILE A 82 -5.89 -10.81 11.59
N MET A 83 -5.82 -9.48 11.44
CA MET A 83 -6.87 -8.68 10.84
C MET A 83 -6.75 -8.54 9.32
N ARG A 84 -5.55 -8.66 8.75
CA ARG A 84 -5.30 -8.40 7.33
C ARG A 84 -4.01 -9.05 6.84
N GLU A 85 -4.10 -9.65 5.65
CA GLU A 85 -2.96 -10.08 4.86
C GLU A 85 -2.12 -8.89 4.37
N ALA A 86 -0.81 -9.01 4.53
CA ALA A 86 0.16 -8.06 4.04
C ALA A 86 0.08 -7.94 2.52
N ILE A 87 0.46 -6.77 1.99
CA ILE A 87 0.63 -6.60 0.56
C ILE A 87 1.94 -7.30 0.19
N THR A 88 1.86 -8.25 -0.74
CA THR A 88 2.98 -9.13 -1.07
C THR A 88 4.13 -8.32 -1.70
N PRO A 89 5.40 -8.77 -1.60
CA PRO A 89 6.52 -8.13 -2.31
C PRO A 89 6.24 -7.98 -3.82
N HIS A 90 5.59 -8.97 -4.42
CA HIS A 90 5.18 -8.95 -5.82
C HIS A 90 4.18 -7.81 -6.12
N ASP A 91 3.12 -7.67 -5.32
CA ASP A 91 2.15 -6.58 -5.44
C ASP A 91 2.82 -5.20 -5.22
N ARG A 92 3.72 -5.10 -4.25
CA ARG A 92 4.43 -3.86 -3.91
C ARG A 92 5.33 -3.41 -5.06
N LEU A 93 6.21 -4.30 -5.54
CA LEU A 93 7.11 -4.00 -6.63
C LEU A 93 6.35 -3.67 -7.92
N THR A 94 5.34 -4.47 -8.29
CA THR A 94 4.54 -4.22 -9.49
C THR A 94 3.83 -2.86 -9.42
N ALA A 95 3.26 -2.51 -8.26
CA ALA A 95 2.61 -1.21 -8.08
C ALA A 95 3.60 -0.05 -8.23
N THR A 96 4.80 -0.19 -7.66
CA THR A 96 5.87 0.81 -7.75
C THR A 96 6.38 0.97 -9.18
N LEU A 97 6.72 -0.12 -9.86
CA LEU A 97 7.15 -0.06 -11.26
C LEU A 97 6.06 0.53 -12.17
N ARG A 98 4.80 0.16 -11.94
CA ARG A 98 3.68 0.73 -12.71
C ARG A 98 3.53 2.23 -12.47
N PHE A 99 3.75 2.69 -11.24
CA PHE A 99 3.78 4.11 -10.91
C PHE A 99 4.91 4.82 -11.66
N LEU A 100 6.15 4.33 -11.55
CA LEU A 100 7.32 4.91 -12.21
C LEU A 100 7.19 4.92 -13.74
N ALA A 101 6.63 3.86 -14.32
CA ALA A 101 6.44 3.73 -15.76
C ALA A 101 5.38 4.67 -16.35
N THR A 102 4.42 5.14 -15.55
CA THR A 102 3.25 5.90 -16.03
C THR A 102 3.09 7.30 -15.44
N GLY A 103 3.71 7.60 -14.30
CA GLY A 103 3.58 8.88 -13.61
C GLY A 103 2.16 9.19 -13.10
N ARG A 104 1.27 8.19 -13.04
CA ARG A 104 -0.14 8.39 -12.62
C ARG A 104 -0.24 8.70 -11.13
N SER A 105 -1.26 9.47 -10.74
CA SER A 105 -1.56 9.68 -9.32
C SER A 105 -1.93 8.38 -8.60
N TYR A 106 -1.67 8.30 -7.29
CA TYR A 106 -2.07 7.15 -6.47
C TYR A 106 -3.58 6.91 -6.47
N ASP A 107 -4.37 7.98 -6.59
CA ASP A 107 -5.83 7.89 -6.73
C ASP A 107 -6.26 7.19 -8.01
N CYS A 108 -5.48 7.31 -9.08
CA CYS A 108 -5.74 6.63 -10.33
C CYS A 108 -5.21 5.18 -10.29
N LEU A 109 -4.05 4.97 -9.67
CA LEU A 109 -3.37 3.68 -9.58
C LEU A 109 -4.10 2.67 -8.68
N LYS A 110 -4.82 3.14 -7.66
CA LYS A 110 -5.55 2.29 -6.69
C LYS A 110 -6.51 1.29 -7.32
N PHE A 111 -7.09 1.64 -8.47
CA PHE A 111 -8.08 0.82 -9.14
C PHE A 111 -7.45 -0.39 -9.84
N SER A 112 -6.24 -0.24 -10.40
CA SER A 112 -5.51 -1.35 -11.00
C SER A 112 -4.78 -2.19 -9.96
N THR A 113 -4.17 -1.55 -8.95
CA THR A 113 -3.38 -2.27 -7.94
C THR A 113 -4.25 -2.92 -6.85
N ILE A 114 -5.47 -2.41 -6.66
CA ILE A 114 -6.33 -2.78 -5.52
C ILE A 114 -5.64 -2.44 -4.18
N ILE A 115 -4.86 -1.36 -4.17
CA ILE A 115 -4.16 -0.82 -2.99
C ILE A 115 -4.63 0.62 -2.78
N SER A 116 -4.94 0.99 -1.54
CA SER A 116 -5.40 2.34 -1.23
C SER A 116 -4.31 3.38 -1.51
N PRO A 117 -4.65 4.62 -1.91
CA PRO A 117 -3.67 5.68 -2.13
C PRO A 117 -2.75 5.93 -0.93
N GLN A 118 -3.30 5.83 0.28
CA GLN A 118 -2.53 5.97 1.53
C GLN A 118 -1.50 4.85 1.70
N ALA A 119 -1.78 3.63 1.23
CA ALA A 119 -0.80 2.55 1.31
C ALA A 119 0.24 2.72 0.20
N LEU A 120 -0.16 3.13 -1.00
CA LEU A 120 0.75 3.43 -2.11
C LEU A 120 1.76 4.53 -1.76
N SER A 121 1.35 5.56 -1.01
CA SER A 121 2.26 6.64 -0.58
C SER A 121 3.37 6.18 0.36
N TYR A 122 3.20 5.06 1.06
CA TYR A 122 4.27 4.44 1.84
C TYR A 122 5.03 3.38 1.03
N ILE A 123 4.31 2.57 0.26
CA ILE A 123 4.89 1.46 -0.49
C ILE A 123 5.86 1.94 -1.55
N VAL A 124 5.50 2.96 -2.32
CA VAL A 124 6.30 3.42 -3.45
C VAL A 124 7.68 3.92 -2.99
N PRO A 125 7.79 4.86 -2.02
CA PRO A 125 9.09 5.26 -1.49
C PRO A 125 9.85 4.11 -0.84
N GLU A 126 9.19 3.31 0.02
CA GLU A 126 9.85 2.18 0.71
C GLU A 126 10.42 1.15 -0.28
N THR A 127 9.79 0.95 -1.43
CA THR A 127 10.30 0.07 -2.47
C THR A 127 11.39 0.71 -3.32
N CYS A 128 11.42 2.03 -3.44
CA CYS A 128 12.51 2.74 -4.11
C CYS A 128 13.77 2.87 -3.24
N ASP A 129 13.62 2.87 -1.90
CA ASP A 129 14.73 2.94 -0.94
C ASP A 129 15.36 1.56 -0.65
N ALA A 130 14.75 0.48 -1.14
CA ALA A 130 15.21 -0.90 -0.99
C ALA A 130 16.31 -1.23 -2.02
#